data_AF-A0A0N5CD84-F1
#
_entry.id   AF-A0A0N5CD84-F1
#
_cell.length_a   1.000
_cell.length_b   1.000
_cell.length_c   1.000
_cell.angle_alpha   90.00
_cell.angle_beta   90.00
_cell.angle_gamma   90.00
#
_symmetry.space_group_name_H-M   'P 1'
#
loop_
_entity.id
_entity.type
_entity.pdbx_description
1 polymer ?
#
loop_
_entity_poly.entity_id
_entity_poly.type
_entity_poly.pdbx_seq_one_letter_code
_entity_poly.pdbx_strand_id
1 'polypeptide(L)'
;MLLRSLVPNLLKYRGNLRGISHSSCVLCSEESKPKEDGIDVFEDLLKSSIELSKKEEKLTSFPKLFRQSKFVELGDFKGRTVVGHVVHKVQDDLYIDIGLKFNAVVKTPSKDREKYVLGAKVLMKLLDPELSERFLGSKKDLTLLEADAILLGLLRRKN
;
A
#
# COMPACT_ATOMS: atom_id res chain seq x y z
N MET A 1 10.51 60.79 -8.96
CA MET A 1 10.36 59.98 -10.19
C MET A 1 10.22 58.53 -9.74
N LEU A 2 9.06 57.95 -9.39
CA LEU A 2 7.89 57.56 -10.22
C LEU A 2 8.32 57.03 -11.60
N LEU A 3 8.06 55.77 -12.01
CA LEU A 3 6.76 55.07 -12.13
C LEU A 3 6.92 53.53 -11.92
N ARG A 4 6.05 52.85 -11.14
CA ARG A 4 4.82 52.10 -11.53
C ARG A 4 5.09 50.79 -12.30
N SER A 5 5.02 49.62 -11.66
CA SER A 5 3.83 48.74 -11.53
C SER A 5 3.19 48.32 -12.85
N LEU A 6 3.17 47.01 -13.15
CA LEU A 6 2.15 46.37 -13.97
C LEU A 6 1.99 44.89 -13.57
N VAL A 7 1.02 44.69 -12.66
CA VAL A 7 0.26 43.45 -12.52
C VAL A 7 -0.93 43.56 -13.47
N PRO A 8 -1.39 42.46 -14.08
CA PRO A 8 -2.82 42.23 -14.20
C PRO A 8 -3.27 41.03 -13.37
N ASN A 9 -4.19 41.31 -12.45
CA ASN A 9 -5.14 40.36 -11.88
C ASN A 9 -6.08 39.88 -12.98
N LEU A 10 -6.51 38.62 -12.96
CA LEU A 10 -7.92 38.33 -13.29
C LEU A 10 -8.45 36.99 -12.75
N LEU A 11 -9.39 37.15 -11.81
CA LEU A 11 -10.57 36.32 -11.47
C LEU A 11 -10.34 34.85 -11.06
N LYS A 12 -10.46 34.54 -9.76
CA LYS A 12 -11.73 34.21 -9.06
C LYS A 12 -12.50 33.07 -9.73
N TYR A 13 -12.33 31.85 -9.22
CA TYR A 13 -13.47 30.97 -9.04
C TYR A 13 -13.55 30.53 -7.58
N ARG A 14 -14.60 31.01 -6.92
CA ARG A 14 -15.12 30.53 -5.65
C ARG A 14 -15.92 29.26 -5.93
N GLY A 15 -15.64 28.20 -5.21
CA GLY A 15 -16.53 27.06 -5.03
C GLY A 15 -16.27 26.49 -3.65
N ASN A 16 -17.27 26.56 -2.78
CA ASN A 16 -17.19 26.28 -1.36
C ASN A 16 -17.96 24.97 -1.06
N LEU A 17 -17.39 24.11 -0.20
CA LEU A 17 -18.05 23.02 0.55
C LEU A 17 -18.48 21.80 -0.31
N ARG A 18 -18.41 20.53 0.12
CA ARG A 18 -18.69 19.92 1.43
C ARG A 18 -17.95 18.58 1.55
N GLY A 19 -17.49 18.23 2.76
CA GLY A 19 -17.21 16.84 3.09
C GLY A 19 -18.52 16.08 3.31
N ILE A 20 -18.58 14.82 2.89
CA ILE A 20 -19.59 13.84 3.32
C ILE A 20 -18.90 12.47 3.36
N SER A 21 -18.56 12.03 4.58
CA SER A 21 -18.71 10.62 4.96
C SER A 21 -20.15 10.23 4.69
N HIS A 22 -20.42 9.08 4.06
CA HIS A 22 -21.39 8.09 4.52
C HIS A 22 -21.63 7.06 3.42
N SER A 23 -21.69 5.79 3.80
CA SER A 23 -22.47 4.82 3.05
C SER A 23 -23.91 5.34 2.95
N SER A 24 -24.46 5.35 1.75
CA SER A 24 -25.90 5.47 1.58
C SER A 24 -26.27 4.89 0.23
N CYS A 25 -26.88 3.72 0.28
CA CYS A 25 -27.97 3.37 -0.59
C CYS A 25 -28.86 4.60 -0.86
N VAL A 26 -29.05 4.94 -2.13
CA VAL A 26 -30.10 5.84 -2.65
C VAL A 26 -30.61 5.16 -3.91
N LEU A 27 -31.66 4.36 -3.75
CA LEU A 27 -33.05 4.66 -4.11
C LEU A 27 -33.31 4.56 -5.62
N CYS A 28 -34.21 3.62 -5.96
CA CYS A 28 -34.79 3.45 -7.28
C CYS A 28 -35.35 4.77 -7.82
N SER A 29 -34.88 5.15 -8.99
CA SER A 29 -35.64 5.96 -9.95
C SER A 29 -35.59 5.20 -11.27
N GLU A 30 -36.73 4.69 -11.69
CA GLU A 30 -36.90 4.01 -12.97
C GLU A 30 -36.78 5.05 -14.10
N GLU A 31 -35.68 5.03 -14.83
CA GLU A 31 -35.61 5.59 -16.19
C GLU A 31 -34.92 4.58 -17.11
N SER A 32 -35.62 4.23 -18.17
CA SER A 32 -35.30 3.14 -19.10
C SER A 32 -34.13 3.48 -20.05
N LYS A 33 -33.14 2.58 -20.15
CA LYS A 33 -32.33 2.14 -21.35
C LYS A 33 -30.88 1.75 -20.99
N PRO A 34 -30.18 1.02 -21.88
CA PRO A 34 -30.22 -0.44 -22.08
C PRO A 34 -29.49 -1.20 -20.95
N LYS A 35 -29.66 -2.52 -20.86
CA LYS A 35 -28.79 -3.36 -20.03
C LYS A 35 -27.43 -3.44 -20.74
N GLU A 36 -26.54 -2.50 -20.46
CA GLU A 36 -25.12 -2.71 -20.76
C GLU A 36 -24.61 -3.70 -19.72
N ASP A 37 -24.25 -4.88 -20.19
CA ASP A 37 -23.78 -5.97 -19.35
C ASP A 37 -22.54 -5.44 -18.62
N GLY A 38 -22.51 -5.48 -17.29
CA GLY A 38 -21.40 -4.92 -16.48
C GLY A 38 -20.01 -5.50 -16.81
N ILE A 39 -19.97 -6.50 -17.68
CA ILE A 39 -18.80 -7.10 -18.29
C ILE A 39 -18.19 -6.18 -19.36
N ASP A 40 -18.99 -5.50 -20.18
CA ASP A 40 -18.52 -4.62 -21.27
C ASP A 40 -17.81 -3.38 -20.70
N VAL A 41 -18.37 -2.79 -19.65
CA VAL A 41 -17.77 -1.67 -18.91
C VAL A 41 -16.43 -2.08 -18.30
N PHE A 42 -16.33 -3.29 -17.76
CA PHE A 42 -15.08 -3.82 -17.21
C PHE A 42 -14.04 -4.07 -18.31
N GLU A 43 -14.45 -4.62 -19.46
CA GLU A 43 -13.56 -4.82 -20.60
C GLU A 43 -12.98 -3.50 -21.13
N ASP A 44 -13.77 -2.44 -21.21
CA ASP A 44 -13.31 -1.14 -21.68
C ASP A 44 -12.37 -0.45 -20.69
N LEU A 45 -12.58 -0.64 -19.38
CA LEU A 45 -11.62 -0.24 -18.34
C LEU A 45 -10.31 -1.02 -18.44
N LEU A 46 -10.38 -2.31 -18.79
CA LEU A 46 -9.20 -3.16 -18.97
C LEU A 46 -8.42 -2.76 -20.23
N LYS A 47 -9.13 -2.50 -21.34
CA LYS A 47 -8.54 -2.02 -22.61
C LYS A 47 -7.87 -0.66 -22.44
N SER A 48 -8.52 0.29 -21.77
CA SER A 48 -7.94 1.62 -21.50
C SER A 48 -6.72 1.55 -20.57
N SER A 49 -6.74 0.67 -19.56
CA SER A 49 -5.58 0.41 -18.70
C SER A 49 -4.41 -0.23 -19.47
N ILE A 50 -4.71 -1.12 -20.42
CA ILE A 50 -3.72 -1.73 -21.33
C ILE A 50 -3.15 -0.71 -22.32
N GLU A 51 -3.94 0.22 -22.83
CA GLU A 51 -3.45 1.26 -23.74
C GLU A 51 -2.60 2.33 -23.03
N LEU A 52 -3.00 2.71 -21.81
CA LEU A 52 -2.19 3.58 -20.94
C LEU A 52 -0.85 2.93 -20.62
N SER A 53 -0.85 1.64 -20.24
CA SER A 53 0.39 0.90 -19.98
C SER A 53 1.24 0.74 -21.24
N LYS A 54 0.68 0.48 -22.43
CA LYS A 54 1.45 0.48 -23.70
C LYS A 54 2.13 1.81 -24.02
N LYS A 55 1.54 2.94 -23.62
CA LYS A 55 2.13 4.28 -23.77
C LYS A 55 3.29 4.49 -22.79
N GLU A 56 3.21 3.91 -21.60
CA GLU A 56 4.28 3.87 -20.58
C GLU A 56 5.36 2.80 -20.86
N GLU A 57 5.00 1.69 -21.53
CA GLU A 57 5.87 0.56 -21.90
C GLU A 57 7.03 0.97 -22.82
N LYS A 58 6.90 2.11 -23.51
CA LYS A 58 8.01 2.70 -24.24
C LYS A 58 9.18 3.12 -23.32
N LEU A 59 9.00 3.14 -21.99
CA LEU A 59 9.98 3.66 -21.04
C LEU A 59 10.62 2.61 -20.10
N THR A 60 10.00 1.47 -19.79
CA THR A 60 10.64 0.42 -18.98
C THR A 60 10.01 -0.96 -19.16
N SER A 61 10.80 -1.97 -19.51
CA SER A 61 10.38 -3.38 -19.53
C SER A 61 10.30 -3.98 -18.11
N PHE A 62 9.55 -5.07 -17.91
CA PHE A 62 9.46 -5.77 -16.61
C PHE A 62 10.84 -6.09 -16.00
N PRO A 63 11.83 -6.64 -16.74
CA PRO A 63 13.17 -6.87 -16.18
C PRO A 63 13.84 -5.60 -15.64
N LYS A 64 13.60 -4.46 -16.28
CA LYS A 64 14.14 -3.16 -15.83
C LYS A 64 13.47 -2.72 -14.52
N LEU A 65 12.15 -2.81 -14.44
CA LEU A 65 11.39 -2.51 -13.21
C LEU A 65 11.79 -3.43 -12.05
N PHE A 66 11.87 -4.73 -12.30
CA PHE A 66 12.26 -5.72 -11.29
C PHE A 66 13.67 -5.43 -10.76
N ARG A 67 14.64 -5.20 -11.66
CA ARG A 67 16.02 -4.85 -11.29
C ARG A 67 16.13 -3.54 -10.49
N GLN A 68 15.22 -2.59 -10.70
CA GLN A 68 15.18 -1.30 -10.01
C GLN A 68 14.25 -1.28 -8.78
N SER A 69 13.61 -2.41 -8.46
CA SER A 69 12.69 -2.50 -7.33
C SER A 69 13.41 -2.48 -5.98
N LYS A 70 12.76 -1.93 -4.96
CA LYS A 70 13.30 -1.93 -3.59
C LYS A 70 13.49 -3.34 -3.02
N PHE A 71 12.68 -4.29 -3.48
CA PHE A 71 12.83 -5.71 -3.16
C PHE A 71 14.19 -6.25 -3.61
N VAL A 72 14.55 -6.05 -4.88
CA VAL A 72 15.85 -6.49 -5.43
C VAL A 72 17.00 -5.67 -4.85
N GLU A 73 16.82 -4.37 -4.62
CA GLU A 73 17.83 -3.49 -4.01
C GLU A 73 18.19 -3.90 -2.57
N LEU A 74 17.24 -4.48 -1.82
CA LEU A 74 17.45 -4.89 -0.43
C LEU A 74 18.51 -6.00 -0.28
N GLY A 75 18.64 -6.86 -1.29
CA GLY A 75 19.59 -7.97 -1.32
C GLY A 75 19.29 -9.01 -0.24
N ASP A 76 20.31 -9.39 0.53
CA ASP A 76 20.12 -10.29 1.69
C ASP A 76 19.23 -9.61 2.75
N PHE A 77 18.14 -10.29 3.10
CA PHE A 77 17.13 -9.84 4.04
C PHE A 77 17.61 -9.88 5.49
N LYS A 78 18.51 -10.81 5.81
CA LYS A 78 18.82 -11.14 7.20
C LYS A 78 19.47 -9.96 7.92
N GLY A 79 18.74 -9.42 8.89
CA GLY A 79 19.18 -8.30 9.70
C GLY A 79 19.00 -6.92 9.06
N ARG A 80 18.31 -6.81 7.92
CA ARG A 80 17.98 -5.53 7.31
C ARG A 80 16.90 -4.82 8.09
N THR A 81 17.05 -3.51 8.24
CA THR A 81 16.05 -2.65 8.84
C THR A 81 15.10 -2.17 7.76
N VAL A 82 13.80 -2.37 7.98
CA VAL A 82 12.73 -2.06 7.03
C VAL A 82 11.60 -1.33 7.77
N VAL A 83 10.82 -0.56 7.03
CA VAL A 83 9.66 0.14 7.56
C VAL A 83 8.42 -0.66 7.22
N GLY A 84 7.62 -0.96 8.23
CA GLY A 84 6.31 -1.57 8.06
C GLY A 84 5.20 -0.70 8.61
N HIS A 85 3.97 -1.17 8.47
CA HIS A 85 2.80 -0.58 9.10
C HIS A 85 1.86 -1.66 9.63
N VAL A 86 1.20 -1.36 10.75
CA VAL A 86 0.25 -2.30 11.36
C VAL A 86 -1.01 -2.38 10.49
N VAL A 87 -1.31 -3.56 9.95
CA VAL A 87 -2.50 -3.80 9.11
C VAL A 87 -3.64 -4.39 9.94
N HIS A 88 -3.33 -5.21 10.93
CA HIS A 88 -4.33 -5.82 11.81
C HIS A 88 -3.79 -5.98 13.23
N LYS A 89 -4.68 -5.95 14.22
CA LYS A 89 -4.36 -6.18 15.63
C LYS A 89 -5.37 -7.13 16.24
N VAL A 90 -4.89 -8.28 16.73
CA VAL A 90 -5.73 -9.31 17.37
C VAL A 90 -5.22 -9.48 18.79
N GLN A 91 -5.98 -9.04 19.77
CA GLN A 91 -5.58 -9.07 21.18
C GLN A 91 -4.19 -8.40 21.37
N ASP A 92 -3.16 -9.23 21.58
CA ASP A 92 -1.79 -8.83 21.80
C ASP A 92 -0.90 -9.01 20.57
N ASP A 93 -1.40 -9.56 19.47
CA ASP A 93 -0.67 -9.78 18.23
C ASP A 93 -0.87 -8.64 17.23
N LEU A 94 0.22 -8.21 16.62
CA LEU A 94 0.28 -7.19 15.58
C LEU A 94 0.67 -7.84 14.25
N TYR A 95 -0.21 -7.72 13.26
CA TYR A 95 0.09 -8.05 11.88
C TYR A 95 0.65 -6.81 11.19
N ILE A 96 1.89 -6.89 10.73
CA ILE A 96 2.64 -5.78 10.16
C ILE A 96 2.98 -6.12 8.71
N ASP A 97 2.52 -5.27 7.80
CA ASP A 97 2.94 -5.34 6.39
C ASP A 97 4.22 -4.51 6.19
N ILE A 98 5.21 -5.16 5.58
CA ILE A 98 6.56 -4.65 5.32
C ILE A 98 6.76 -4.39 3.81
N GLY A 99 5.74 -4.62 2.98
CA GLY A 99 5.79 -4.49 1.52
C GLY A 99 6.39 -5.72 0.83
N LEU A 100 6.41 -6.86 1.53
CA LEU A 100 6.78 -8.16 0.98
C LEU A 100 5.52 -9.02 0.77
N LYS A 101 5.71 -10.29 0.41
CA LYS A 101 4.60 -11.22 0.13
C LYS A 101 3.77 -11.53 1.38
N PHE A 102 4.42 -11.69 2.53
CA PHE A 102 3.77 -12.07 3.80
C PHE A 102 3.94 -10.99 4.86
N ASN A 103 2.96 -10.90 5.74
CA ASN A 103 3.02 -10.04 6.92
C ASN A 103 3.93 -10.67 7.97
N ALA A 104 4.54 -9.83 8.80
CA ALA A 104 5.19 -10.28 10.03
C ALA A 104 4.21 -10.17 11.20
N VAL A 105 4.14 -11.21 12.03
CA VAL A 105 3.30 -11.23 13.23
C VAL A 105 4.19 -11.10 14.45
N VAL A 106 3.94 -10.07 15.27
CA VAL A 106 4.73 -9.80 16.48
C VAL A 106 3.83 -9.48 17.66
N LYS A 107 4.30 -9.84 18.86
CA LYS A 107 3.62 -9.43 20.10
C LYS A 107 3.74 -7.93 20.32
N THR A 108 2.66 -7.33 20.79
CA THR A 108 2.59 -5.91 21.11
C THR A 108 3.49 -5.63 22.32
N PRO A 109 4.49 -4.72 22.19
CA PRO A 109 5.36 -4.37 23.30
C PRO A 109 4.57 -3.83 24.49
N SER A 110 5.02 -4.14 25.71
CA SER A 110 4.40 -3.62 26.93
C SER A 110 4.52 -2.10 27.03
N LYS A 111 5.63 -1.54 26.51
CA LYS A 111 5.87 -0.11 26.47
C LYS A 111 5.10 0.53 25.31
N ASP A 112 4.39 1.62 25.60
CA ASP A 112 3.66 2.41 24.59
C ASP A 112 2.64 1.58 23.77
N ARG A 113 2.06 0.52 24.37
CA ARG A 113 1.10 -0.41 23.73
C ARG A 113 -0.03 0.32 22.98
N GLU A 114 -0.51 1.43 23.54
CA GLU A 114 -1.59 2.26 23.00
C GLU A 114 -1.24 2.91 21.66
N LYS A 115 0.05 3.11 21.36
CA LYS A 115 0.50 3.77 20.12
C LYS A 115 0.57 2.80 18.92
N TYR A 116 0.58 1.50 19.18
CA TYR A 116 0.54 0.46 18.14
C TYR A 116 -0.93 0.21 17.74
N VAL A 117 -1.46 1.15 16.96
CA VAL A 117 -2.79 1.10 16.35
C VAL A 117 -2.71 0.76 14.86
N LEU A 118 -3.84 0.45 14.25
CA LEU A 118 -3.94 0.24 12.80
C LEU A 118 -3.36 1.45 12.04
N GLY A 119 -2.53 1.17 11.02
CA GLY A 119 -1.82 2.17 10.22
C GLY A 119 -0.57 2.76 10.87
N ALA A 120 -0.25 2.43 12.13
CA ALA A 120 0.96 2.93 12.78
C ALA A 120 2.21 2.44 12.03
N LYS A 121 3.11 3.37 11.69
CA LYS A 121 4.39 3.03 11.05
C LYS A 121 5.39 2.55 12.09
N VAL A 122 6.03 1.43 11.78
CA VAL A 122 6.94 0.73 12.68
C VAL A 122 8.25 0.43 11.96
N LEU A 123 9.30 0.33 12.76
CA LEU A 123 10.61 -0.09 12.33
C LEU A 123 10.79 -1.56 12.69
N MET A 124 11.10 -2.37 11.68
CA MET A 124 11.26 -3.81 11.79
C MET A 124 12.68 -4.20 11.38
N LYS A 125 13.22 -5.24 12.02
CA LYS A 125 14.43 -5.93 11.55
C LYS A 125 13.99 -7.25 10.91
N LEU A 126 14.13 -7.34 9.60
CA LEU A 126 13.75 -8.52 8.83
C LEU A 126 14.75 -9.65 9.07
N LEU A 127 14.26 -10.87 9.25
CA LEU A 127 15.06 -12.08 9.39
C LEU A 127 14.85 -13.01 8.20
N ASP A 128 13.59 -13.34 7.93
CA ASP A 128 13.18 -14.21 6.82
C ASP A 128 11.90 -13.66 6.16
N PRO A 129 11.86 -13.47 4.83
CA PRO A 129 10.63 -13.08 4.14
C PRO A 129 9.54 -14.16 4.11
N GLU A 130 9.86 -15.45 4.31
CA GLU A 130 8.88 -16.56 4.34
C GLU A 130 9.37 -17.68 5.26
N LEU A 131 8.72 -17.86 6.41
CA LEU A 131 8.99 -18.98 7.30
C LEU A 131 8.56 -20.29 6.66
N SER A 132 9.54 -21.03 6.16
CA SER A 132 9.34 -22.34 5.54
C SER A 132 10.47 -23.30 5.88
N GLU A 133 10.12 -24.56 6.10
CA GLU A 133 11.09 -25.61 6.42
C GLU A 133 10.64 -26.98 5.89
N ARG A 134 11.63 -27.84 5.59
CA ARG A 134 11.40 -29.20 5.11
C ARG A 134 11.64 -30.21 6.22
N PHE A 135 10.62 -30.98 6.56
CA PHE A 135 10.72 -32.01 7.57
C PHE A 135 10.97 -33.39 6.95
N LEU A 136 11.52 -34.31 7.76
CA LEU A 136 11.79 -35.67 7.31
C LEU A 136 10.50 -36.36 6.84
N GLY A 137 10.56 -37.00 5.68
CA GLY A 137 9.42 -37.65 5.05
C GLY A 137 8.53 -36.72 4.22
N SER A 138 8.75 -35.40 4.26
CA SER A 138 7.98 -34.46 3.42
C SER A 138 8.54 -34.40 2.00
N LYS A 139 7.65 -34.49 1.00
CA LYS A 139 8.01 -34.27 -0.40
C LYS A 139 8.13 -32.79 -0.75
N LYS A 140 7.53 -31.91 0.05
CA LYS A 140 7.51 -30.45 -0.15
C LYS A 140 7.78 -29.76 1.18
N ASP A 141 8.18 -28.50 1.09
CA ASP A 141 8.43 -27.66 2.25
C ASP A 141 7.09 -27.21 2.84
N LEU A 142 7.03 -27.10 4.17
CA LEU A 142 5.89 -26.55 4.89
C LEU A 142 6.16 -25.07 5.13
N THR A 143 5.19 -24.21 4.87
CA THR A 143 5.28 -22.75 5.06
C THR A 143 4.23 -22.30 6.05
N LEU A 144 4.59 -21.36 6.93
CA LEU A 144 3.67 -20.73 7.89
C LEU A 144 2.90 -19.56 7.26
N LEU A 145 3.25 -19.16 6.04
CA LEU A 145 2.64 -18.01 5.34
C LEU A 145 2.81 -16.68 6.10
N GLU A 146 3.91 -16.56 6.83
CA GLU A 146 4.28 -15.39 7.62
C GLU A 146 5.78 -15.10 7.44
N ALA A 147 6.14 -13.82 7.53
CA ALA A 147 7.53 -13.38 7.54
C ALA A 147 8.05 -13.33 8.98
N ASP A 148 9.33 -13.64 9.17
CA ASP A 148 10.01 -13.49 10.45
C ASP A 148 10.69 -12.12 10.54
N ALA A 149 10.30 -11.32 11.52
CA ALA A 149 10.87 -10.02 11.77
C ALA A 149 10.74 -9.61 13.24
N ILE A 150 11.70 -8.79 13.69
CA ILE A 150 11.74 -8.24 15.05
C ILE A 150 11.24 -6.80 15.04
N LEU A 151 10.26 -6.48 15.88
CA LEU A 151 9.80 -5.12 16.08
C LEU A 151 10.82 -4.32 16.91
N LEU A 152 11.41 -3.29 16.30
CA LEU A 152 12.34 -2.39 16.97
C LEU A 152 11.61 -1.24 17.68
N GLY A 153 10.51 -0.76 17.10
CA GLY A 153 9.65 0.26 17.69
C GLY A 153 8.85 1.06 16.67
N LEU A 154 8.21 2.15 17.11
CA LEU A 154 7.49 3.07 16.23
C LEU A 154 8.46 3.93 15.42
N LEU A 155 8.13 4.16 14.15
CA LEU A 155 8.90 5.06 13.29
C LEU A 155 8.66 6.51 13.73
N ARG A 156 9.68 7.12 14.36
CA ARG A 156 9.66 8.54 14.71
C ARG A 156 10.14 9.38 13.53
N ARG A 157 9.36 10.38 13.13
CA ARG A 157 9.86 11.43 12.24
C ARG A 157 10.80 12.31 13.08
N LYS A 158 12.05 12.43 12.65
CA LYS A 158 12.98 13.40 13.25
C LYS A 158 12.54 14.78 12.76
N ASN A 159 12.05 15.62 13.68
CA ASN A 159 11.80 17.04 13.42
C ASN A 159 13.11 17.81 13.40
#